data_AF-A0A6A4H0X6-F1
#
_entry.id   AF-A0A6A4H0X6-F1
#
_cell.length_a   1.000
_cell.length_b   1.000
_cell.length_c   1.000
_cell.angle_alpha   90.00
_cell.angle_beta   90.00
_cell.angle_gamma   90.00
#
_symmetry.space_group_name_H-M   'P 1'
#
loop_
_entity.id
_entity.type
_entity.pdbx_description
1 polymer ?
#
loop_
_entity_poly.entity_id
_entity_poly.type
_entity_poly.pdbx_seq_one_letter_code
_entity_poly.pdbx_strand_id
1 'polypeptide(L)'
;MDTDIHEDLRDTRLKSLLFLKLHEPFFERGDFPSVVQNGSQSEMLQNPWVNGTNAAPFNQEFYLILNVAVGVTNGDGQGDKPWIDAFNTAMRDFTNAQSTWSATWTEDDYEWEMVVADHRR
;
A
#
# COMPACT_ATOMS: atom_id res chain seq x y z
N MET A 1 19.89 -6.76 46.44
CA MET A 1 19.42 -5.37 46.40
C MET A 1 20.36 -4.64 45.46
N ASP A 2 20.34 -4.92 44.15
CA ASP A 2 19.21 -4.81 43.19
C ASP A 2 18.63 -3.39 43.25
N THR A 3 18.61 -2.59 42.19
CA THR A 3 18.60 -2.93 40.76
C THR A 3 19.09 -1.70 39.97
N ASP A 4 19.98 -1.92 39.00
CA ASP A 4 20.40 -0.92 38.02
C ASP A 4 19.31 -0.83 36.94
N ILE A 5 18.66 0.32 36.83
CA ILE A 5 17.63 0.57 35.82
C ILE A 5 18.31 0.99 34.51
N HIS A 6 18.72 0.00 33.72
CA HIS A 6 18.92 0.21 32.29
C HIS A 6 17.55 0.33 31.62
N GLU A 7 17.04 1.55 31.51
CA GLU A 7 16.02 1.90 30.51
C GLU A 7 16.67 1.74 29.13
N ASP A 8 16.47 0.56 28.54
CA ASP A 8 16.78 0.31 27.14
C ASP A 8 15.74 1.07 26.29
N LEU A 9 16.12 2.27 25.86
CA LEU A 9 15.36 3.13 24.93
C LEU A 9 15.30 2.53 23.51
N ARG A 10 14.93 1.25 23.39
CA ARG A 10 15.00 0.47 22.15
C ARG A 10 13.73 0.49 21.30
N ASP A 11 12.80 1.41 21.54
CA ASP A 11 11.58 1.47 20.73
C ASP A 11 11.25 2.90 20.26
N THR A 12 12.21 3.56 19.61
CA THR A 12 11.89 4.66 18.68
C THR A 12 11.68 4.10 17.28
N ARG A 13 10.64 3.28 17.10
CA ARG A 13 10.21 2.86 15.78
C ARG A 13 9.46 4.01 15.12
N LEU A 14 10.07 4.60 14.10
CA LEU A 14 9.40 5.45 13.12
C LEU A 14 8.31 4.61 12.44
N LYS A 15 7.09 4.69 12.99
CA LYS A 15 5.89 4.14 12.36
C LYS A 15 5.49 5.12 11.27
N SER A 16 5.60 4.72 10.00
CA SER A 16 4.96 5.45 8.90
C SER A 16 3.45 5.32 9.07
N LEU A 17 2.87 6.20 9.88
CA LEU A 17 1.43 6.23 10.15
C LEU A 17 0.73 7.02 9.05
N LEU A 18 -0.06 6.33 8.24
CA LEU A 18 -0.98 6.97 7.32
C LEU A 18 -2.27 7.31 8.08
N PHE A 19 -2.44 8.58 8.44
CA PHE A 19 -3.71 9.08 8.96
C PHE A 19 -4.54 9.72 7.84
N LEU A 20 -5.63 9.07 7.47
CA LEU A 20 -6.58 9.59 6.49
C LEU A 20 -7.82 10.12 7.22
N LYS A 21 -7.98 11.44 7.28
CA LYS A 21 -9.26 12.06 7.62
C LYS A 21 -10.07 12.28 6.34
N LEU A 22 -11.32 11.82 6.36
CA LEU A 22 -12.26 11.90 5.25
C LEU A 22 -13.21 13.07 5.46
N HIS A 23 -12.83 14.24 4.94
CA HIS A 23 -13.67 15.44 4.96
C HIS A 23 -14.73 15.44 3.85
N GLU A 24 -14.48 14.66 2.79
CA GLU A 24 -15.33 14.46 1.63
C GLU A 24 -15.47 12.94 1.35
N PRO A 25 -16.47 12.51 0.57
CA PRO A 25 -16.60 11.12 0.15
C PRO A 25 -15.39 10.62 -0.66
N PHE A 26 -14.98 9.36 -0.46
CA PHE A 26 -13.89 8.74 -1.24
C PHE A 26 -14.10 8.83 -2.75
N PHE A 27 -15.36 8.75 -3.21
CA PHE A 27 -15.67 8.88 -4.62
C PHE A 27 -15.31 10.25 -5.19
N GLU A 28 -15.54 11.31 -4.41
CA GLU A 28 -15.19 12.69 -4.81
C GLU A 28 -13.67 12.88 -4.78
N ARG A 29 -13.00 12.38 -3.73
CA ARG A 29 -11.53 12.41 -3.63
C ARG A 29 -10.83 11.67 -4.78
N GLY A 30 -11.45 10.62 -5.31
CA GLY A 30 -10.86 9.79 -6.37
C GLY A 30 -10.71 10.49 -7.73
N ASP A 31 -11.28 11.68 -7.90
CA ASP A 31 -11.24 12.49 -9.13
C ASP A 31 -11.55 11.65 -10.39
N PHE A 32 -12.59 10.81 -10.27
CA PHE A 32 -12.99 9.94 -11.37
C PHE A 32 -13.57 10.76 -12.53
N PRO A 33 -13.30 10.38 -13.79
CA PRO A 33 -13.81 11.11 -14.94
C PRO A 33 -15.34 11.08 -14.98
N SER A 34 -15.96 12.22 -15.32
CA SER A 34 -17.43 12.32 -15.39
C SER A 34 -18.05 11.46 -16.50
N VAL A 35 -17.25 10.99 -17.45
CA VAL A 35 -17.66 10.14 -18.57
C VAL A 35 -16.68 8.99 -18.71
N VAL A 36 -17.20 7.77 -18.76
CA VAL A 36 -16.45 6.54 -18.99
C VAL A 36 -16.81 5.94 -20.35
N GLN A 37 -15.85 5.26 -20.99
CA GLN A 37 -16.09 4.57 -22.25
C GLN A 37 -16.46 3.11 -21.98
N ASN A 38 -17.66 2.72 -22.40
CA ASN A 38 -18.11 1.34 -22.44
C ASN A 38 -18.09 0.86 -23.90
N GLY A 39 -16.92 0.39 -24.35
CA GLY A 39 -16.68 0.08 -25.77
C GLY A 39 -16.73 1.35 -26.63
N SER A 40 -17.68 1.41 -27.57
CA SER A 40 -17.89 2.58 -28.44
C SER A 40 -18.88 3.60 -27.87
N GLN A 41 -19.46 3.33 -26.69
CA GLN A 41 -20.46 4.20 -26.06
C GLN A 41 -19.84 4.99 -24.90
N SER A 42 -20.12 6.29 -24.86
CA SER A 42 -19.73 7.16 -23.76
C SER A 42 -20.88 7.25 -22.77
N GLU A 43 -20.66 6.83 -21.53
CA GLU A 43 -21.65 6.83 -20.46
C GLU A 43 -21.25 7.80 -19.35
N MET A 44 -22.24 8.48 -18.76
CA MET A 44 -21.98 9.32 -17.58
C MET A 44 -21.64 8.43 -16.39
N LEU A 45 -20.49 8.68 -15.77
CA LEU A 45 -20.10 7.97 -14.56
C LEU A 45 -20.98 8.43 -13.40
N GLN A 46 -21.66 7.50 -12.76
CA GLN A 46 -22.50 7.76 -11.59
C GLN A 46 -21.81 7.23 -10.34
N ASN A 47 -21.86 8.00 -9.26
CA ASN A 47 -21.37 7.56 -7.96
C ASN A 47 -22.27 6.44 -7.41
N PRO A 48 -21.79 5.19 -7.29
CA PRO A 48 -22.60 4.08 -6.77
C PRO A 48 -22.88 4.21 -5.26
N TRP A 49 -22.12 5.05 -4.55
CA TRP A 49 -22.24 5.29 -3.11
C TRP A 49 -22.82 6.68 -2.80
N VAL A 50 -23.70 7.20 -3.65
CA VAL A 50 -24.35 8.52 -3.45
C VAL A 50 -25.07 8.65 -2.10
N ASN A 51 -25.61 7.54 -1.57
CA ASN A 51 -26.26 7.48 -0.25
C ASN A 51 -25.35 6.87 0.83
N GLY A 52 -24.07 6.69 0.54
CA GLY A 52 -23.09 6.12 1.46
C GLY A 52 -22.53 7.13 2.45
N THR A 53 -21.71 6.65 3.38
CA THR A 53 -20.89 7.52 4.24
C THR A 53 -19.66 8.01 3.47
N ASN A 54 -18.97 9.02 3.99
CA ASN A 54 -17.70 9.47 3.39
C ASN A 54 -16.66 8.35 3.26
N ALA A 55 -16.76 7.32 4.11
CA ALA A 55 -15.88 6.17 4.12
C ALA A 55 -16.27 5.04 3.15
N ALA A 56 -17.41 5.13 2.45
CA ALA A 56 -17.80 4.14 1.45
C ALA A 56 -16.81 4.13 0.27
N PRO A 57 -16.40 2.94 -0.23
CA PRO A 57 -16.91 1.59 0.07
C PRO A 57 -16.29 0.87 1.28
N PHE A 58 -15.31 1.46 1.95
CA PHE A 58 -14.53 0.84 3.04
C PHE A 58 -15.21 0.95 4.42
N ASN A 59 -16.49 1.28 4.45
CA ASN A 59 -17.31 1.37 5.66
C ASN A 59 -18.05 0.06 5.99
N GLN A 60 -17.57 -1.07 5.47
CA GLN A 60 -18.07 -2.43 5.69
C GLN A 60 -16.89 -3.41 5.78
N GLU A 61 -17.14 -4.67 6.11
CA GLU A 61 -16.09 -5.69 6.14
C GLU A 61 -15.48 -5.90 4.74
N PHE A 62 -14.15 -5.91 4.67
CA PHE A 62 -13.40 -6.15 3.44
C PHE A 62 -12.14 -6.98 3.72
N TYR A 63 -11.61 -7.61 2.68
CA TYR A 63 -10.31 -8.26 2.74
C TYR A 63 -9.24 -7.32 2.20
N LEU A 64 -8.12 -7.26 2.90
CA LEU A 64 -6.93 -6.59 2.40
C LEU A 64 -6.04 -7.61 1.70
N ILE A 65 -5.91 -7.48 0.39
CA ILE A 65 -4.96 -8.27 -0.40
C ILE A 65 -3.70 -7.44 -0.59
N LEU A 66 -2.57 -8.00 -0.16
CA LEU A 66 -1.25 -7.40 -0.33
C LEU A 66 -0.47 -8.24 -1.32
N ASN A 67 0.12 -7.59 -2.33
CA ASN A 67 0.98 -8.22 -3.31
C ASN A 67 2.22 -7.36 -3.54
N VAL A 68 3.33 -8.02 -3.85
CA VAL A 68 4.54 -7.34 -4.33
C VAL A 68 4.52 -7.37 -5.85
N ALA A 69 4.37 -6.20 -6.49
CA ALA A 69 4.41 -6.08 -7.94
C ALA A 69 5.87 -5.96 -8.41
N VAL A 70 6.35 -6.95 -9.15
CA VAL A 70 7.74 -7.04 -9.61
C VAL A 70 7.79 -7.13 -11.13
N GLY A 71 8.87 -6.62 -11.73
CA GLY A 71 9.09 -6.72 -13.18
C GLY A 71 8.32 -5.67 -13.99
N VAL A 72 8.00 -4.52 -13.37
CA VAL A 72 7.42 -3.38 -14.10
C VAL A 72 8.41 -2.93 -15.19
N THR A 73 7.88 -2.69 -16.40
CA THR A 73 8.69 -2.29 -17.57
C THR A 73 8.74 -0.77 -17.76
N ASN A 74 7.92 -0.02 -17.01
CA ASN A 74 7.81 1.43 -17.04
C ASN A 74 8.18 2.01 -15.66
N GLY A 75 9.45 1.85 -15.26
CA GLY A 75 10.00 2.43 -14.04
C GLY A 75 10.80 3.71 -14.31
N ASP A 76 11.03 4.50 -13.27
CA ASP A 76 11.90 5.68 -13.25
C ASP A 76 13.36 5.33 -12.89
N GLY A 77 13.73 4.04 -12.91
CA GLY A 77 15.06 3.57 -12.48
C GLY A 77 15.43 3.83 -11.02
N GLN A 78 14.49 4.23 -10.15
CA GLN A 78 14.78 4.55 -8.74
C GLN A 78 14.61 3.39 -7.79
N GLY A 79 15.45 3.36 -6.74
CA GLY A 79 15.57 2.23 -5.81
C GLY A 79 16.40 1.13 -6.44
N ASP A 80 17.25 0.46 -5.65
CA ASP A 80 18.20 -0.57 -6.08
C ASP A 80 17.50 -1.85 -6.60
N LYS A 81 16.65 -1.70 -7.62
CA LYS A 81 15.87 -2.76 -8.24
C LYS A 81 16.84 -3.68 -8.98
N PRO A 82 16.74 -5.01 -8.76
CA PRO A 82 17.65 -5.97 -9.37
C PRO A 82 17.40 -6.25 -10.86
N TRP A 83 16.50 -5.52 -11.51
CA TRP A 83 16.18 -5.67 -12.93
C TRP A 83 16.23 -4.32 -13.66
N ILE A 84 16.43 -4.38 -14.98
CA ILE A 84 16.43 -3.21 -15.86
C ILE A 84 15.03 -3.03 -16.44
N ASP A 85 14.53 -1.79 -16.42
CA ASP A 85 13.26 -1.43 -17.05
C ASP A 85 13.26 -1.75 -18.56
N ALA A 86 12.09 -2.04 -19.13
CA ALA A 86 11.89 -2.38 -20.54
C ALA A 86 12.64 -3.63 -21.10
N PHE A 87 13.35 -4.40 -20.27
CA PHE A 87 13.89 -5.71 -20.69
C PHE A 87 12.89 -6.84 -20.46
N ASN A 88 12.78 -7.75 -21.43
CA ASN A 88 11.94 -8.96 -21.33
C ASN A 88 12.46 -9.98 -20.28
N THR A 89 13.60 -9.71 -19.65
CA THR A 89 14.22 -10.56 -18.62
C THR A 89 13.92 -10.11 -17.20
N ALA A 90 13.18 -9.03 -16.98
CA ALA A 90 12.99 -8.44 -15.66
C ALA A 90 12.53 -9.44 -14.58
N MET A 91 11.59 -10.33 -14.90
CA MET A 91 11.13 -11.39 -13.99
C MET A 91 12.22 -12.40 -13.63
N ARG A 92 13.04 -12.79 -14.62
CA ARG A 92 14.17 -13.69 -14.41
C ARG A 92 15.23 -13.02 -13.54
N ASP A 93 15.51 -11.75 -13.80
CA ASP A 93 16.57 -11.01 -13.09
C ASP A 93 16.17 -10.75 -11.64
N PHE A 94 14.89 -10.46 -11.37
CA PHE A 94 14.34 -10.46 -10.01
C PHE A 94 14.47 -11.82 -9.30
N THR A 95 14.13 -12.90 -10.00
CA THR A 95 14.22 -14.26 -9.44
C THR A 95 15.67 -14.62 -9.10
N ASN A 96 16.62 -14.28 -9.98
CA ASN A 96 18.04 -14.53 -9.76
C ASN A 96 18.61 -13.73 -8.58
N ALA A 97 18.01 -12.60 -8.24
CA ALA A 97 18.40 -11.77 -7.10
C ALA A 97 17.75 -12.19 -5.76
N GLN A 98 17.12 -13.37 -5.70
CA GLN A 98 16.42 -13.86 -4.50
C GLN A 98 17.24 -13.77 -3.23
N SER A 99 18.48 -14.23 -3.24
CA SER A 99 19.35 -14.19 -2.06
C SER A 99 19.58 -12.77 -1.52
N THR A 100 19.45 -11.75 -2.37
CA THR A 100 19.63 -10.35 -1.98
C THR A 100 18.35 -9.78 -1.38
N TRP A 101 17.22 -9.89 -2.08
CA TRP A 101 15.97 -9.30 -1.59
C TRP A 101 15.31 -10.13 -0.48
N SER A 102 15.51 -11.44 -0.43
CA SER A 102 14.97 -12.23 0.68
C SER A 102 15.72 -11.95 1.98
N ALA A 103 16.99 -11.57 1.90
CA ALA A 103 17.78 -11.18 3.06
C ALA A 103 17.34 -9.83 3.66
N THR A 104 16.60 -9.00 2.91
CA THR A 104 15.99 -7.79 3.47
C THR A 104 14.70 -8.08 4.21
N TRP A 105 14.22 -9.34 4.22
CA TRP A 105 13.07 -9.84 4.97
C TRP A 105 13.58 -10.52 6.27
N THR A 106 13.90 -9.76 7.31
CA THR A 106 14.02 -10.13 8.72
C THR A 106 13.05 -11.23 9.13
N GLU A 107 13.54 -12.07 10.02
CA GLU A 107 12.75 -13.14 10.63
C GLU A 107 11.98 -12.65 11.86
N ASP A 108 12.09 -11.36 12.20
CA ASP A 108 11.40 -10.77 13.34
C ASP A 108 10.03 -10.24 12.88
N ASP A 109 8.98 -11.01 13.20
CA ASP A 109 7.58 -10.64 12.96
C ASP A 109 7.23 -9.27 13.55
N TYR A 110 7.95 -8.83 14.58
CA TYR A 110 7.71 -7.53 15.16
C TYR A 110 8.26 -6.40 14.30
N GLU A 111 9.26 -6.56 13.42
CA GLU A 111 9.87 -5.46 12.66
C GLU A 111 8.95 -4.89 11.55
N TRP A 112 7.99 -5.66 11.04
CA TRP A 112 7.02 -5.23 10.02
C TRP A 112 5.57 -5.52 10.35
N GLU A 113 5.06 -4.81 11.35
CA GLU A 113 3.64 -4.83 11.63
C GLU A 113 2.92 -3.72 10.85
N MET A 114 1.97 -4.11 9.99
CA MET A 114 0.98 -3.17 9.47
C MET A 114 -0.28 -3.26 10.33
N VAL A 115 -0.53 -2.22 11.12
CA VAL A 115 -1.75 -2.10 11.92
C VAL A 115 -2.80 -1.31 11.15
N VAL A 116 -3.91 -1.96 10.82
CA VAL A 116 -5.10 -1.28 10.28
C VAL A 116 -6.09 -1.09 11.42
N ALA A 117 -6.24 0.15 11.88
CA ALA A 117 -7.18 0.51 12.94
C ALA A 117 -8.19 1.54 12.43
N ASP A 118 -9.47 1.22 12.56
CA ASP A 118 -10.55 2.20 12.43
C ASP A 118 -10.80 2.85 13.79
N HIS A 119 -10.80 4.18 13.83
CA HIS A 119 -11.03 4.94 15.05
C HIS A 119 -12.42 5.57 14.99
N ARG A 120 -13.44 4.80 15.40
CA ARG A 120 -14.79 5.34 15.59
C ARG A 120 -14.79 6.19 16.87
N ARG A 121 -15.14 7.47 16.73
CA ARG A 121 -15.56 8.29 17.87
C ARG A 121 -17.04 8.10 18.15
#